data_AF-A0A3D3KSX5-F1
#
_entry.id   AF-A0A3D3KSX5-F1
#
_cell.length_a   1.000
_cell.length_b   1.000
_cell.length_c   1.000
_cell.angle_alpha   90.00
_cell.angle_beta   90.00
_cell.angle_gamma   90.00
#
_symmetry.space_group_name_H-M   'P 1'
#
loop_
_entity.id
_entity.type
_entity.pdbx_description
1 polymer ?
#
loop_
_entity_poly.entity_id
_entity_poly.type
_entity_poly.pdbx_seq_one_letter_code
_entity_poly.pdbx_strand_id
1 'polypeptide(L)' 'GGPGATGRSYSDYPTILASIRERLLTLPANTVVRTGHGDNTTIGAEQETLAKISR' A
#
# COMPACT_ATOMS: atom_id res chain seq x y z
N GLY A 1 -6.93 13.41 -13.63
CA GLY A 1 -6.35 12.09 -13.38
C GLY A 1 -4.94 12.32 -12.90
N GLY A 2 -4.73 12.23 -11.59
CA GLY A 2 -3.38 12.26 -11.01
C GLY A 2 -2.95 10.83 -10.69
N PRO A 3 -1.64 10.51 -10.73
CA PRO A 3 -1.11 9.25 -10.23
C PRO A 3 -1.57 9.03 -8.78
N GLY A 4 -2.27 7.92 -8.52
CA GLY A 4 -2.77 7.55 -7.18
C GLY A 4 -4.26 7.75 -6.92
N ALA A 5 -5.04 8.31 -7.85
CA ALA A 5 -6.49 8.41 -7.69
C ALA A 5 -7.17 7.06 -7.95
N THR A 6 -7.52 6.31 -6.89
CA THR A 6 -8.12 4.96 -6.96
C THR A 6 -9.65 4.94 -7.18
N GLY A 7 -10.30 6.10 -7.32
CA GLY A 7 -11.76 6.23 -7.40
C GLY A 7 -12.33 6.62 -8.78
N ARG A 8 -11.59 6.47 -9.88
CA ARG A 8 -12.04 6.83 -11.24
C ARG A 8 -12.19 5.58 -12.12
N SER A 9 -12.84 5.71 -13.28
CA SER A 9 -13.22 4.64 -14.23
C SER A 9 -12.10 3.71 -14.72
N TYR A 10 -10.85 3.93 -14.32
CA TYR A 10 -9.67 3.13 -14.68
C TYR A 10 -8.98 2.50 -13.46
N SER A 11 -9.58 2.55 -12.28
CA SER A 11 -9.04 1.97 -11.05
C SER A 11 -9.91 0.81 -10.58
N ASP A 12 -9.25 -0.26 -10.14
CA ASP A 12 -9.90 -1.46 -9.61
C ASP A 12 -9.38 -1.69 -8.19
N TYR A 13 -10.26 -1.49 -7.20
CA TYR A 13 -9.90 -1.57 -5.79
C TYR A 13 -9.42 -2.97 -5.38
N PRO A 14 -10.13 -4.08 -5.71
CA PRO A 14 -9.65 -5.43 -5.43
C PRO A 14 -8.26 -5.73 -6.00
N THR A 15 -8.00 -5.33 -7.25
CA THR A 15 -6.74 -5.55 -7.95
C THR A 15 -5.60 -4.79 -7.29
N ILE A 16 -5.82 -3.54 -6.92
CA ILE A 16 -4.83 -2.73 -6.21
C ILE A 16 -4.46 -3.41 -4.89
N LEU A 17 -5.46 -3.85 -4.12
CA LEU A 17 -5.24 -4.50 -2.84
C LEU A 17 -4.50 -5.84 -2.99
N ALA A 18 -4.85 -6.65 -4.00
CA ALA A 18 -4.14 -7.88 -4.33
C ALA A 18 -2.66 -7.60 -4.67
N SER A 19 -2.42 -6.60 -5.52
CA SER A 19 -1.05 -6.23 -5.92
C SER A 19 -0.19 -5.77 -4.73
N ILE A 20 -0.75 -5.00 -3.80
CA ILE A 20 -0.06 -4.55 -2.59
C ILE A 20 0.32 -5.76 -1.73
N ARG A 21 -0.62 -6.67 -1.49
CA ARG A 21 -0.40 -7.86 -0.65
C ARG A 21 0.64 -8.81 -1.23
N GLU A 22 0.54 -9.10 -2.52
CA GLU A 22 1.37 -10.13 -3.17
C GLU A 22 2.78 -9.62 -3.51
N ARG A 23 2.92 -8.31 -3.79
CA ARG A 23 4.19 -7.76 -4.30
C ARG A 23 4.93 -6.88 -3.32
N LEU A 24 4.22 -6.06 -2.53
CA LEU A 24 4.85 -5.09 -1.63
C LEU A 24 4.98 -5.65 -0.23
N LEU A 25 3.91 -6.21 0.33
CA LEU A 25 3.91 -6.74 1.70
C LEU A 25 4.70 -8.06 1.84
N THR A 26 5.28 -8.58 0.75
CA THR A 26 6.20 -9.72 0.76
C THR A 26 7.68 -9.31 0.80
N LEU A 27 7.97 -8.01 0.72
CA LEU A 27 9.33 -7.48 0.81
C LEU A 27 9.85 -7.48 2.26
N PRO A 28 11.18 -7.43 2.49
CA PRO A 28 11.75 -7.33 3.83
C PRO A 28 11.17 -6.16 4.63
N ALA A 29 10.92 -6.36 5.92
CA ALA A 29 10.24 -5.39 6.78
C ALA A 29 10.95 -4.01 6.85
N ASN A 30 12.27 -3.97 6.69
CA ASN A 30 13.06 -2.74 6.68
C ASN A 30 13.07 -2.00 5.33
N THR A 31 12.38 -2.52 4.32
CA THR A 31 12.24 -1.86 3.01
C THR A 31 11.50 -0.55 3.19
N VAL A 32 12.12 0.56 2.78
CA VAL A 32 11.54 1.90 2.88
C VAL A 32 10.55 2.13 1.74
N VAL A 33 9.33 2.53 2.10
CA VAL A 33 8.31 2.96 1.17
C VAL A 33 8.36 4.49 1.09
N ARG A 34 8.68 5.01 -0.10
CA ARG A 34 8.68 6.44 -0.40
C ARG A 34 7.33 6.81 -1.00
N THR A 35 6.43 7.28 -0.14
CA THR A 35 5.03 7.54 -0.49
C THR A 35 4.93 8.71 -1.47
N GLY A 36 3.85 8.74 -2.26
CA GLY A 36 3.60 9.87 -3.16
C GLY A 36 3.21 11.15 -2.44
N HIS A 37 2.68 11.03 -1.21
CA HIS A 37 2.29 12.13 -0.32
C HIS A 37 2.49 11.69 1.13
N GLY A 38 2.88 12.61 2.00
CA GLY A 38 3.15 12.34 3.41
C GLY A 38 4.56 11.84 3.67
N ASP A 39 4.77 11.31 4.87
CA ASP A 39 6.07 10.82 5.30
C ASP A 39 6.42 9.45 4.69
N ASN A 40 7.71 9.14 4.70
CA ASN A 40 8.18 7.79 4.38
C ASN A 40 7.75 6.81 5.47
N THR A 41 7.57 5.55 5.09
CA THR A 41 7.24 4.45 5.99
C THR A 41 8.09 3.21 5.64
N THR A 42 7.85 2.09 6.30
CA THR A 42 8.47 0.81 5.97
C THR A 42 7.42 -0.27 5.76
N ILE A 43 7.76 -1.33 5.03
CA ILE A 43 6.86 -2.46 4.81
C ILE A 43 6.38 -3.05 6.14
N GLY A 44 7.26 -3.17 7.14
CA GLY A 44 6.86 -3.66 8.47
C GLY A 44 5.83 -2.76 9.17
N ALA A 45 6.02 -1.43 9.11
CA ALA A 45 5.07 -0.48 9.70
C ALA A 45 3.69 -0.53 9.03
N GLU A 46 3.65 -0.69 7.70
CA GLU A 46 2.38 -0.83 6.95
C GLU A 46 1.68 -2.17 7.25
N GLN A 47 2.43 -3.28 7.39
CA GLN A 47 1.85 -4.57 7.79
C GLN A 47 1.16 -4.50 9.16
N GLU A 48 1.81 -3.87 10.15
CA GLU A 48 1.20 -3.67 11.46
C GLU A 48 -0.05 -2.79 11.40
N THR A 49 -0.02 -1.72 10.60
CA THR A 49 -1.15 -0.80 10.45
C THR A 49 -2.36 -1.53 9.87
N LEU A 50 -2.16 -2.33 8.82
CA LEU A 50 -3.22 -3.14 8.23
C LEU A 50 -3.78 -4.16 9.23
N ALA A 51 -2.92 -4.82 10.02
CA ALA A 51 -3.34 -5.77 11.04
C ALA A 51 -4.17 -5.13 12.17
N LYS A 52 -3.97 -3.83 12.44
CA LYS A 52 -4.75 -3.06 13.41
C LYS A 52 -6.13 -2.67 12.87
N ILE A 53 -6.25 -2.42 11.57
CA ILE A 53 -7.49 -2.00 10.90
C ILE A 53 -8.39 -3.21 10.58
N SER A 54 -7.83 -4.40 10.42
CA SER A 54 -8.57 -5.64 10.14
C SER A 54 -9.10 -6.37 11.39
N ARG A 55 -9.00 -5.78 12.58
CA ARG A 55 -9.57 -6.27 13.84
C ARG A 55 -10.82 -5.46 14.19
#